data_AF-A0A836NHE0-F1
#
_entry.id   AF-A0A836NHE0-F1
#
_cell.length_a   1.000
_cell.length_b   1.000
_cell.length_c   1.000
_cell.angle_alpha   90.00
_cell.angle_beta   90.00
_cell.angle_gamma   90.00
#
_symmetry.space_group_name_H-M   'P 1'
#
loop_
_entity.id
_entity.type
_entity.pdbx_description
1 polymer ?
#
loop_
_entity_poly.entity_id
_entity_poly.type
_entity_poly.pdbx_seq_one_letter_code
_entity_poly.pdbx_strand_id
1 'polypeptide(L)' 'MVKPEEMFPVMEDGKYVDKWAIRTTAMIARELGKQNNKAA' A
#
# COMPACT_ATOMS: atom_id res chain seq x y z
N MET A 1 13.26 -3.47 -5.95
CA MET A 1 13.56 -2.32 -5.07
C MET A 1 12.65 -1.18 -5.50
N VAL A 2 11.90 -0.57 -4.58
CA VAL A 2 11.05 0.60 -4.89
C VAL A 2 11.99 1.76 -5.21
N LYS A 3 11.74 2.49 -6.29
CA LYS A 3 12.59 3.64 -6.64
C LYS A 3 12.23 4.82 -5.72
N PRO A 4 13.19 5.68 -5.32
CA PRO A 4 12.92 6.82 -4.44
C PRO A 4 11.76 7.71 -4.93
N GLU A 5 11.62 7.87 -6.24
CA GLU A 5 10.55 8.65 -6.88
C GLU A 5 9.16 8.06 -6.63
N GLU A 6 9.07 6.74 -6.38
CA GLU A 6 7.83 6.05 -6.02
C GLU A 6 7.52 6.12 -4.52
N MET A 7 8.43 6.68 -3.70
CA MET A 7 8.24 6.88 -2.26
C MET A 7 7.65 8.26 -1.92
N PHE A 8 7.56 9.17 -2.89
CA PHE A 8 6.97 10.49 -2.69
C PHE A 8 5.49 10.51 -3.12
N PRO A 9 4.64 11.30 -2.46
CA PRO A 9 3.29 11.56 -2.95
C PRO A 9 3.33 12.15 -4.36
N VAL A 10 2.53 11.59 -5.25
CA VAL A 10 2.38 12.08 -6.64
C VAL A 10 1.11 12.92 -6.75
N MET A 11 1.10 13.93 -7.63
CA MET A 11 -0.11 14.70 -7.89
C MET A 11 -0.97 13.99 -8.94
N GLU A 12 -2.17 13.55 -8.55
CA GLU A 12 -3.19 12.95 -9.43
C GLU A 12 -4.51 13.69 -9.24
N ASP A 13 -5.12 14.13 -10.35
CA ASP A 13 -6.38 14.88 -10.35
C ASP A 13 -6.40 16.10 -9.41
N GLY A 14 -5.26 16.80 -9.32
CA GLY A 14 -5.08 17.97 -8.44
C GLY A 14 -4.93 17.64 -6.96
N LYS A 15 -4.76 16.37 -6.60
CA LYS A 15 -4.56 15.90 -5.22
C LYS A 15 -3.24 15.17 -5.07
N TYR A 16 -2.61 15.28 -3.90
CA TYR A 16 -1.45 14.46 -3.57
C TYR A 16 -1.91 13.05 -3.17
N VAL A 17 -1.37 12.04 -3.84
CA VAL A 17 -1.64 10.62 -3.64
C VAL A 17 -0.35 9.91 -3.27
N ASP A 18 -0.32 9.29 -2.09
CA ASP A 18 0.79 8.45 -1.65
C ASP A 18 0.56 6.99 -2.09
N LYS A 19 1.10 6.65 -3.25
CA LYS A 19 0.99 5.30 -3.82
C LYS A 19 1.74 4.25 -3.00
N TRP A 20 2.79 4.63 -2.28
CA TRP A 20 3.56 3.71 -1.45
C TRP A 20 2.77 3.29 -0.22
N ALA A 21 2.11 4.26 0.44
CA ALA A 21 1.21 3.99 1.55
C ALA A 21 0.07 3.05 1.12
N ILE A 22 -0.61 3.35 0.00
CA ILE A 22 -1.72 2.53 -0.51
C ILE A 22 -1.31 1.08 -0.75
N ARG A 23 -0.17 0.87 -1.44
CA ARG A 23 0.35 -0.48 -1.71
C ARG A 23 0.69 -1.22 -0.42
N THR A 24 1.31 -0.54 0.53
CA THR A 24 1.68 -1.11 1.84
C THR A 24 0.44 -1.52 2.62
N THR A 25 -0.58 -0.67 2.68
CA THR A 25 -1.87 -0.98 3.31
C THR A 25 -2.53 -2.21 2.67
N ALA A 26 -2.54 -2.30 1.34
CA ALA A 26 -3.10 -3.45 0.63
C ALA A 26 -2.34 -4.75 0.94
N MET A 27 -1.01 -4.70 1.04
CA MET A 27 -0.19 -5.86 1.43
C MET A 27 -0.48 -6.32 2.86
N ILE A 28 -0.58 -5.38 3.81
CA ILE A 28 -0.90 -5.68 5.21
C ILE A 28 -2.30 -6.30 5.31
N ALA A 29 -3.31 -5.71 4.66
CA ALA A 29 -4.67 -6.23 4.68
C ALA A 29 -4.76 -7.66 4.13
N ARG A 30 -4.03 -7.95 3.04
CA ARG A 30 -3.93 -9.31 2.48
C ARG A 30 -3.31 -10.29 3.48
N GLU A 31 -2.25 -9.89 4.17
CA GLU A 31 -1.56 -10.78 5.11
C GLU A 31 -2.40 -11.03 6.37
N LEU A 32 -3.06 -10.00 6.91
CA LEU A 32 -4.03 -10.14 7.99
C LEU A 32 -5.18 -11.08 7.61
N GLY A 33 -5.70 -10.97 6.38
CA GLY A 33 -6.73 -11.88 5.88
C GLY A 33 -6.28 -13.35 5.83
N LYS A 34 -5.02 -13.62 5.47
CA LYS A 34 -4.47 -14.98 5.53
C LYS A 34 -4.30 -15.49 6.96
N GLN A 35 -3.93 -14.62 7.90
CA GLN A 35 -3.81 -15.00 9.32
C GLN A 35 -5.16 -15.41 9.89
N ASN A 36 -6.22 -14.65 9.60
CA ASN A 36 -7.58 -14.98 10.04
C ASN A 36 -8.09 -16.31 9.46
N ASN A 37 -7.75 -16.63 8.20
CA ASN A 37 -8.12 -17.91 7.58
C ASN A 37 -7.30 -19.12 8.05
N LYS A 38 -6.19 -18.93 8.76
CA LYS A 38 -5.39 -20.03 9.34
C LYS A 38 -5.80 -20.38 10.77
N ALA A 39 -6.60 -19.54 11.41
CA ALA A 39 -7.11 -19.72 12.77
C ALA A 39 -8.53 -20.35 12.81
N ALA A 40 -9.10 -20.65 11.64
CA ALA A 40 -10.35 -21.39 11.46
C ALA A 40 -10.03 -22.78 10.86
#